data_AF-A0AAC9P8U4-F1
#
_entry.id   AF-A0AAC9P8U4-F1
#
_cell.length_a   1.000
_cell.length_b   1.000
_cell.length_c   1.000
_cell.angle_alpha   90.00
_cell.angle_beta   90.00
_cell.angle_gamma   90.00
#
_symmetry.space_group_name_H-M   'P 1'
#
loop_
_entity.id
_entity.type
_entity.pdbx_description
1 polymer ?
#
loop_
_entity_poly.entity_id
_entity_poly.type
_entity_poly.pdbx_seq_one_letter_code
_entity_poly.pdbx_strand_id
1 'polypeptide(L)' 'MPIRGLTSTKAVPDYQSLMVPVLRLSATEIRRVPALAEMIADELALSAEDRAAMLPSVTQRLLCNRVHWAKLI' A
#
# COMPACT_ATOMS: atom_id res chain seq x y z
N MET A 1 -26.44 -4.32 10.73
CA MET A 1 -26.06 -3.18 9.88
C MET A 1 -24.87 -3.63 9.04
N PRO A 2 -24.99 -3.91 7.74
CA PRO A 2 -23.84 -4.31 6.95
C PRO A 2 -23.05 -3.05 6.59
N ILE A 3 -21.78 -3.00 6.99
CA ILE A 3 -20.82 -2.08 6.38
C ILE A 3 -20.77 -2.45 4.90
N ARG A 4 -21.26 -1.54 4.05
CA ARG A 4 -21.20 -1.66 2.59
C ARG A 4 -19.74 -1.94 2.22
N GLY A 5 -19.46 -3.20 1.88
CA GLY A 5 -18.25 -3.55 1.15
C GLY A 5 -18.29 -2.76 -0.15
N LEU A 6 -17.37 -1.81 -0.28
CA LEU A 6 -17.22 -1.04 -1.50
C LEU A 6 -16.92 -2.03 -2.63
N THR A 7 -17.84 -2.09 -3.57
CA THR A 7 -17.56 -2.51 -4.95
C THR A 7 -16.55 -1.52 -5.54
N SER A 8 -15.27 -1.89 -5.63
CA SER A 8 -14.34 -1.24 -6.55
C SER A 8 -13.25 -2.21 -6.97
N THR A 9 -13.21 -2.49 -8.27
CA THR A 9 -12.35 -3.46 -8.96
C THR A 9 -10.91 -2.99 -9.17
N LYS A 10 -10.42 -2.04 -8.37
CA LYS A 10 -9.00 -1.79 -8.06
C LYS A 10 -8.94 -0.52 -7.19
N ALA A 11 -8.78 -0.74 -5.90
CA ALA A 11 -8.45 0.29 -4.92
C ALA A 11 -7.20 -0.21 -4.22
N VAL A 12 -6.28 0.69 -3.86
CA VAL A 12 -5.05 0.33 -3.10
C VAL A 12 -5.39 -0.73 -2.04
N PRO A 13 -4.63 -1.83 -1.94
CA PRO A 13 -4.94 -2.92 -1.01
C PRO A 13 -4.95 -2.46 0.44
N ASP A 14 -5.83 -3.05 1.24
CA ASP A 14 -5.93 -2.74 2.67
C ASP A 14 -4.69 -3.19 3.47
N TYR A 15 -4.65 -2.81 4.75
CA TYR A 15 -3.51 -3.13 5.61
C TYR A 15 -3.24 -4.64 5.68
N GLN A 16 -4.28 -5.46 5.83
CA GLN A 16 -4.13 -6.92 5.95
C GLN A 16 -3.46 -7.51 4.72
N SER A 17 -3.89 -7.07 3.53
CA SER A 17 -3.33 -7.51 2.25
C SER A 17 -1.87 -7.07 2.08
N LEU A 18 -1.47 -5.96 2.72
CA LEU A 18 -0.11 -5.41 2.65
C LEU A 18 0.85 -6.00 3.69
N MET A 19 0.37 -6.66 4.76
CA MET A 19 1.24 -7.14 5.85
C MET A 19 2.32 -8.11 5.38
N VAL A 20 1.93 -9.17 4.67
CA VAL A 20 2.87 -10.21 4.21
C VAL A 20 3.94 -9.66 3.25
N PRO A 21 3.59 -8.91 2.17
CA PRO A 21 4.60 -8.38 1.27
C PRO A 21 5.51 -7.34 1.95
N VAL A 22 4.97 -6.50 2.84
CA VAL A 22 5.80 -5.57 3.64
C VAL A 22 6.83 -6.32 4.49
N LEU A 23 6.39 -7.32 5.27
CA LEU A 23 7.29 -8.08 6.15
C LEU A 23 8.37 -8.84 5.36
N ARG A 24 8.00 -9.46 4.22
CA ARG A 24 8.95 -10.16 3.35
C ARG A 24 10.02 -9.22 2.81
N LEU A 25 9.62 -8.05 2.32
CA LEU A 25 10.55 -7.08 1.74
C LEU A 25 11.42 -6.43 2.82
N SER A 26 10.86 -6.08 3.98
CA SER A 26 11.64 -5.53 5.11
C SER A 26 12.65 -6.53 5.69
N ALA A 27 12.39 -7.84 5.60
CA ALA A 27 13.32 -8.86 6.06
C ALA A 27 14.57 -9.01 5.17
N THR A 28 14.56 -8.48 3.94
CA THR A 28 15.71 -8.59 3.01
C THR A 28 16.75 -7.51 3.24
N GLU A 29 16.33 -6.26 3.33
CA GLU A 29 17.17 -5.10 3.57
C GLU A 29 16.32 -3.91 4.03
N ILE A 30 16.95 -2.93 4.69
CA ILE A 30 16.27 -1.70 5.08
C ILE A 30 16.02 -0.86 3.84
N ARG A 31 14.74 -0.62 3.53
CA ARG A 31 14.32 0.18 2.38
C ARG A 31 13.57 1.42 2.81
N ARG A 32 13.73 2.50 2.04
CA ARG A 32 12.89 3.69 2.19
C ARG A 32 11.46 3.37 1.76
N VAL A 33 10.48 3.89 2.50
CA VAL A 33 9.04 3.67 2.25
C VAL A 33 8.62 3.88 0.78
N PRO A 34 9.08 4.90 0.04
CA PRO A 34 8.71 5.05 -1.36
C PRO A 34 9.20 3.89 -2.24
N ALA A 35 10.43 3.40 -2.02
CA ALA A 35 10.95 2.26 -2.77
C ALA A 35 10.18 0.97 -2.42
N LEU A 36 9.86 0.78 -1.14
CA LEU A 36 9.02 -0.33 -0.68
C LEU A 36 7.64 -0.30 -1.32
N ALA A 37 7.00 0.87 -1.38
CA ALA A 37 5.70 1.05 -2.00
C ALA A 37 5.68 0.70 -3.49
N GLU A 38 6.73 1.08 -4.25
CA GLU A 38 6.81 0.74 -5.68
C GLU A 38 6.96 -0.78 -5.91
N MET A 39 7.81 -1.48 -5.14
CA MET A 39 7.93 -2.93 -5.30
C MET A 39 6.66 -3.67 -4.92
N ILE A 40 5.96 -3.23 -3.87
CA ILE A 40 4.66 -3.82 -3.52
C ILE A 40 3.63 -3.53 -4.61
N ALA A 41 3.66 -2.35 -5.22
CA ALA A 41 2.79 -2.03 -6.35
C ALA A 41 3.08 -2.90 -7.58
N ASP A 42 4.35 -3.24 -7.81
CA ASP A 42 4.77 -4.18 -8.85
C ASP A 42 4.32 -5.62 -8.53
N GLU A 43 4.58 -6.11 -7.31
CA GLU A 43 4.21 -7.45 -6.85
C GLU A 43 2.69 -7.70 -6.93
N LEU A 44 1.89 -6.67 -6.62
CA LEU A 44 0.43 -6.73 -6.64
C LEU A 44 -0.18 -6.30 -7.98
N ALA A 45 0.64 -6.04 -9.00
CA ALA A 45 0.21 -5.60 -10.33
C ALA A 45 -0.79 -4.42 -10.31
N LEU A 46 -0.49 -3.42 -9.47
CA LEU A 46 -1.30 -2.21 -9.33
C LEU A 46 -1.19 -1.34 -10.58
N SER A 47 -2.33 -0.79 -11.01
CA SER A 47 -2.38 0.11 -12.15
C SER A 47 -1.70 1.46 -11.82
N ALA A 48 -1.40 2.26 -12.85
CA ALA A 48 -0.89 3.61 -12.64
C ALA A 48 -1.86 4.49 -11.84
N GLU A 49 -3.17 4.30 -12.04
CA GLU A 49 -4.22 4.98 -11.30
C GLU A 49 -4.22 4.59 -9.82
N ASP A 50 -4.09 3.30 -9.51
CA ASP A 50 -3.99 2.81 -8.13
C ASP A 50 -2.76 3.37 -7.41
N ARG A 51 -1.62 3.44 -8.11
CA ARG A 51 -0.37 4.00 -7.57
C ARG A 51 -0.47 5.50 -7.30
N ALA A 52 -1.26 6.20 -8.12
CA ALA A 52 -1.51 7.62 -8.00
C ALA A 52 -2.63 7.96 -7.00
N ALA A 53 -3.33 6.96 -6.45
CA ALA A 53 -4.43 7.19 -5.50
C ALA A 53 -3.95 8.01 -4.28
N MET A 54 -4.70 9.07 -3.98
CA MET A 54 -4.41 10.02 -2.90
C MET A 54 -5.36 9.84 -1.73
N LEU A 55 -4.91 10.18 -0.53
CA LEU A 55 -5.79 10.28 0.62
C LEU A 55 -6.77 11.47 0.46
N PRO A 56 -8.07 11.32 0.79
CA PRO A 56 -9.05 12.39 0.69
C PRO A 56 -8.72 13.63 1.53
N SER A 57 -7.95 13.45 2.61
CA SER A 57 -7.63 14.48 3.59
C SER A 57 -6.18 14.98 3.53
N VAL A 58 -5.34 14.49 2.60
CA VAL A 58 -3.88 14.77 2.62
C VAL A 58 -3.26 14.79 1.22
N THR A 59 -2.16 15.53 1.06
CA THR A 59 -1.25 15.53 -0.09
C THR A 59 -0.39 14.26 -0.23
N GLN A 60 -0.75 13.16 0.44
CA GLN A 60 0.03 11.92 0.45
C GLN A 60 -0.65 10.83 -0.38
N ARG A 61 0.18 10.05 -1.11
CA ARG A 61 -0.27 8.83 -1.78
C ARG A 61 -0.76 7.80 -0.78
N LEU A 62 -1.90 7.19 -1.07
CA LEU A 62 -2.58 6.23 -0.21
C LEU A 62 -1.71 5.01 0.09
N LEU A 63 -1.03 4.46 -0.92
CA LEU A 63 -0.14 3.30 -0.73
C LEU A 63 1.04 3.63 0.18
N CYS A 64 1.72 4.76 -0.05
CA CYS A 64 2.83 5.22 0.79
C CYS A 64 2.41 5.41 2.26
N ASN A 65 1.19 5.90 2.49
CA ASN A 65 0.65 6.00 3.84
C ASN A 65 0.42 4.61 4.47
N ARG A 66 -0.15 3.67 3.70
CA ARG A 66 -0.46 2.31 4.19
C ARG A 66 0.76 1.45 4.45
N VAL A 67 1.89 1.72 3.81
CA VAL A 67 3.16 1.01 4.08
C VAL A 67 4.10 1.79 5.00
N HIS A 68 3.69 2.97 5.50
CA HIS A 68 4.57 3.84 6.29
C HIS A 68 5.08 3.22 7.59
N TRP A 69 4.27 2.34 8.20
CA TRP A 69 4.62 1.62 9.43
C TRP A 69 5.83 0.70 9.25
N ALA A 70 6.21 0.37 8.01
CA ALA A 70 7.42 -0.37 7.70
C ALA A 70 8.72 0.31 8.15
N LYS A 71 8.68 1.59 8.54
CA LYS A 71 9.83 2.27 9.17
C LYS A 71 10.13 1.81 10.60
N LEU A 72 9.18 1.13 11.25
CA LEU A 72 9.27 0.73 12.65
C LEU A 72 9.75 -0.71 12.84
N ILE A 73 9.92 -1.44 11.74
CA ILE A 73 10.41 -2.82 11.67
C ILE A 73 11.83 -2.80 11.12
#